data_AF-A0A1T1H7L3-F1
#
_entry.id   AF-A0A1T1H7L3-F1
#
_cell.length_a   1.000
_cell.length_b   1.000
_cell.length_c   1.000
_cell.angle_alpha   90.00
_cell.angle_beta   90.00
_cell.angle_gamma   90.00
#
_symmetry.space_group_name_H-M   'P 1'
#
loop_
_entity.id
_entity.type
_entity.pdbx_description
1 polymer ?
#
loop_
_entity_poly.entity_id
_entity_poly.type
_entity_poly.pdbx_seq_one_letter_code
_entity_poly.pdbx_strand_id
1 'polypeptide(L)'
;DIIRMINDMGISVSEEAPDAETLLMTDGDSSSDEDVTDEAVTALAAVESDIGRTTDPVRLYMREMGTVELLTREGEIVIAKRIEEGLRQVMHSVSYLPGAVSLVLSAYDNTQTEEGRLSELLIGYIDPDDNSIPDEVEVDVIITDDDDDDDDDDDDEEEGDDKEEEEGDGDPDPEEARIRFTQLRELNDKAIAVLAKHGKDS
;
A
#
# COMPACT_ATOMS: atom_id res chain seq x y z
N ASP A 1 20.66 -25.92 -0.35
CA ASP A 1 20.61 -26.00 -1.83
C ASP A 1 21.76 -26.78 -2.44
N ILE A 2 23.03 -26.46 -2.15
CA ILE A 2 24.19 -27.18 -2.70
C ILE A 2 24.15 -28.70 -2.38
N ILE A 3 23.83 -29.09 -1.14
CA ILE A 3 23.69 -30.50 -0.74
C ILE A 3 22.60 -31.23 -1.55
N ARG A 4 21.50 -30.52 -1.89
CA ARG A 4 20.43 -31.08 -2.72
C ARG A 4 20.89 -31.25 -4.18
N MET A 5 21.62 -30.28 -4.72
CA MET A 5 22.22 -30.37 -6.07
C MET A 5 23.25 -31.50 -6.18
N ILE A 6 24.06 -31.73 -5.14
CA ILE A 6 25.04 -32.83 -5.10
C ILE A 6 24.35 -34.19 -5.04
N ASN A 7 23.29 -34.31 -4.25
CA ASN A 7 22.47 -35.53 -4.23
C ASN A 7 21.76 -35.78 -5.58
N ASP A 8 21.34 -34.73 -6.29
CA ASP A 8 20.72 -34.83 -7.62
C ASP A 8 21.70 -35.31 -8.71
N MET A 9 23.01 -35.05 -8.52
CA MET A 9 24.09 -35.63 -9.33
C MET A 9 24.41 -37.09 -8.97
N GLY A 10 23.62 -37.73 -8.11
CA GLY A 10 23.84 -39.12 -7.67
C GLY A 10 25.01 -39.29 -6.69
N ILE A 11 25.57 -38.20 -6.14
CA ILE A 11 26.65 -38.26 -5.16
C ILE A 11 26.05 -38.18 -3.76
N SER A 12 26.17 -39.25 -2.98
CA SER A 12 25.67 -39.29 -1.60
C SER A 12 26.52 -38.41 -0.68
N VAL A 13 25.92 -37.42 -0.03
CA VAL A 13 26.58 -36.57 0.97
C VAL A 13 26.36 -37.14 2.37
N SER A 14 27.44 -37.60 3.03
CA SER A 14 27.43 -38.08 4.42
C SER A 14 28.26 -37.20 5.35
N GLU A 15 27.88 -37.12 6.63
CA GLU A 15 28.62 -36.35 7.65
C GLU A 15 29.92 -37.03 8.09
N GLU A 16 29.95 -38.37 8.06
CA GLU A 16 31.13 -39.20 8.34
C GLU A 16 31.50 -40.02 7.08
N ALA A 17 32.80 -40.28 6.89
CA ALA A 17 33.27 -41.04 5.73
C ALA A 17 32.73 -42.48 5.79
N PRO A 18 32.06 -42.97 4.73
CA PRO A 18 31.57 -44.34 4.70
C PRO A 18 32.74 -45.32 4.72
N ASP A 19 32.53 -46.47 5.35
CA ASP A 19 33.51 -47.56 5.33
C ASP A 19 33.58 -48.21 3.94
N ALA A 20 34.67 -48.94 3.68
CA ALA A 20 34.97 -49.50 2.36
C ALA A 20 33.92 -50.52 1.87
N GLU A 21 33.19 -51.15 2.80
CA GLU A 21 32.11 -52.08 2.47
C GLU A 21 30.86 -51.34 1.98
N THR A 22 30.47 -50.24 2.65
CA THR A 22 29.33 -49.40 2.25
C THR A 22 29.59 -48.72 0.90
N LEU A 23 30.81 -48.23 0.67
CA LEU A 23 31.20 -47.59 -0.59
C LEU A 23 31.02 -48.56 -1.78
N LEU A 24 31.45 -49.82 -1.61
CA LEU A 24 31.36 -50.85 -2.65
C LEU A 24 29.91 -51.26 -2.98
N MET A 25 28.99 -51.13 -2.02
CA MET A 25 27.57 -51.41 -2.22
C MET A 25 26.85 -50.28 -2.96
N THR A 26 27.29 -49.03 -2.77
CA THR A 26 26.68 -47.84 -3.38
C THR A 26 27.19 -47.56 -4.79
N ASP A 27 28.43 -47.95 -5.13
CA ASP A 27 29.06 -47.76 -6.45
C ASP A 27 28.30 -48.44 -7.62
N GLY A 28 27.37 -49.35 -7.32
CA GLY A 28 26.54 -50.04 -8.32
C GLY A 28 25.29 -49.28 -8.78
N ASP A 29 24.93 -48.17 -8.14
CA ASP A 29 23.73 -47.36 -8.43
C ASP A 29 24.06 -46.06 -9.20
N SER A 30 25.33 -45.79 -9.44
CA SER A 30 25.82 -44.63 -10.20
C SER A 30 25.64 -44.85 -11.70
N SER A 31 24.41 -44.81 -12.20
CA SER A 31 24.17 -44.66 -13.65
C SER A 31 24.72 -43.30 -14.08
N SER A 32 25.92 -43.29 -14.67
CA SER A 32 26.59 -42.11 -15.21
C SER A 32 25.82 -41.59 -16.42
N ASP A 33 24.83 -40.74 -16.19
CA ASP A 33 24.23 -39.89 -17.20
C ASP A 33 25.19 -38.69 -17.42
N GLU A 34 26.22 -38.89 -18.25
CA GLU A 34 27.32 -37.91 -18.47
C GLU A 34 26.78 -36.51 -18.86
N ASP A 35 25.64 -36.44 -19.55
CA ASP A 35 25.01 -35.17 -19.97
C ASP A 35 24.44 -34.35 -18.79
N VAL A 36 24.05 -34.98 -17.68
CA VAL A 36 23.57 -34.28 -16.46
C VAL A 36 24.75 -33.66 -15.69
N THR A 37 25.94 -34.24 -15.83
CA THR A 37 27.11 -33.83 -15.06
C THR A 37 27.73 -32.52 -15.54
N ASP A 38 27.82 -32.27 -16.86
CA ASP A 38 28.44 -31.06 -17.39
C ASP A 38 27.61 -29.79 -17.09
N GLU A 39 26.28 -29.88 -17.18
CA GLU A 39 25.37 -28.78 -16.84
C GLU A 39 25.36 -28.50 -15.33
N ALA A 40 25.31 -29.55 -14.50
CA ALA A 40 25.32 -29.41 -13.04
C ALA A 40 26.67 -28.91 -12.50
N VAL A 41 27.80 -29.35 -13.08
CA VAL A 41 29.14 -28.83 -12.75
C VAL A 41 29.27 -27.37 -13.13
N THR A 42 28.74 -26.97 -14.29
CA THR A 42 28.70 -25.55 -14.70
C THR A 42 27.83 -24.72 -13.76
N ALA A 43 26.68 -25.25 -13.32
CA ALA A 43 25.80 -24.60 -12.35
C ALA A 43 26.46 -24.46 -10.97
N LEU A 44 27.19 -25.46 -10.50
CA LEU A 44 27.92 -25.41 -9.22
C LEU A 44 29.08 -24.40 -9.27
N ALA A 45 29.85 -24.37 -10.36
CA ALA A 45 30.90 -23.37 -10.56
C ALA A 45 30.34 -21.94 -10.61
N ALA A 46 29.16 -21.75 -11.22
CA ALA A 46 28.45 -20.48 -11.20
C ALA A 46 27.96 -20.10 -9.79
N VAL A 47 27.48 -21.06 -9.00
CA VAL A 47 27.03 -20.84 -7.61
C VAL A 47 28.19 -20.45 -6.69
N GLU A 48 29.40 -20.94 -6.90
CA GLU A 48 30.60 -20.55 -6.14
C GLU A 48 31.06 -19.11 -6.47
N SER A 49 30.80 -18.64 -7.71
CA SER A 49 31.19 -17.30 -8.15
C SER A 49 30.31 -16.16 -7.61
N ASP A 50 29.08 -16.43 -7.18
CA ASP A 50 28.15 -15.44 -6.61
C ASP A 50 28.14 -15.47 -5.07
N ILE A 51 29.22 -14.97 -4.45
CA ILE A 51 29.28 -14.67 -3.01
C ILE A 51 28.26 -13.56 -2.70
N GLY A 52 27.01 -13.94 -2.45
CA GLY A 52 25.90 -13.00 -2.24
C GLY A 52 24.55 -13.46 -2.80
N ARG A 53 24.51 -14.56 -3.56
CA ARG A 53 23.24 -15.20 -3.96
C ARG A 53 22.64 -15.94 -2.78
N THR A 54 21.44 -15.55 -2.40
CA THR A 54 20.63 -16.19 -1.35
C THR A 54 19.29 -16.58 -1.95
N THR A 55 18.75 -17.73 -1.53
CA THR A 55 17.40 -18.18 -1.82
C THR A 55 16.41 -17.81 -0.71
N ASP A 56 16.88 -17.21 0.38
CA ASP A 56 16.05 -16.73 1.48
C ASP A 56 15.31 -15.45 1.07
N PRO A 57 13.95 -15.44 1.05
CA PRO A 57 13.17 -14.28 0.63
C PRO A 57 13.40 -13.06 1.52
N VAL A 58 13.67 -13.26 2.81
CA VAL A 58 13.93 -12.15 3.74
C VAL A 58 15.25 -11.49 3.39
N ARG A 59 16.31 -12.27 3.18
CA ARG A 59 17.62 -11.74 2.76
C ARG A 59 17.58 -11.15 1.36
N LEU A 60 16.74 -11.66 0.47
CA LEU A 60 16.46 -11.05 -0.83
C LEU A 60 15.87 -9.64 -0.65
N TYR A 61 14.83 -9.50 0.18
CA TYR A 61 14.19 -8.22 0.48
C TYR A 61 15.15 -7.23 1.13
N MET A 62 15.89 -7.64 2.16
CA MET A 62 16.84 -6.77 2.86
C MET A 62 17.94 -6.26 1.94
N ARG A 63 18.39 -7.10 0.99
CA ARG A 63 19.35 -6.67 -0.03
C ARG A 63 18.74 -5.64 -0.98
N GLU A 64 17.51 -5.87 -1.45
CA GLU A 64 16.83 -4.95 -2.36
C GLU A 64 16.53 -3.60 -1.68
N MET A 65 15.94 -3.62 -0.48
CA MET A 65 15.66 -2.41 0.30
C MET A 65 16.94 -1.66 0.69
N GLY A 66 18.03 -2.38 0.97
CA GLY A 66 19.34 -1.77 1.26
C GLY A 66 20.00 -1.05 0.08
N THR A 67 19.48 -1.19 -1.15
CA THR A 67 19.95 -0.40 -2.31
C THR A 67 19.34 1.01 -2.35
N VAL A 68 18.24 1.24 -1.64
CA VAL A 68 17.55 2.53 -1.60
C VAL A 68 18.19 3.40 -0.53
N GLU A 69 18.64 4.60 -0.92
CA GLU A 69 19.24 5.56 0.01
C GLU A 69 18.19 6.13 0.97
N LEU A 70 18.59 6.41 2.20
CA LEU A 70 17.73 7.08 3.18
C LEU A 70 17.40 8.51 2.73
N LEU A 71 16.17 8.95 2.99
CA LEU A 71 15.75 10.31 2.69
C LEU A 71 16.47 11.31 3.59
N THR A 72 16.78 12.48 3.01
CA THR A 72 17.15 13.65 3.79
C THR A 72 15.89 14.43 4.12
N ARG A 73 15.91 15.25 5.19
CA ARG A 73 14.80 16.15 5.54
C ARG A 73 14.33 17.00 4.34
N GLU A 74 15.24 17.47 3.51
CA GLU A 74 14.90 18.22 2.29
C GLU A 74 14.24 17.32 1.23
N GLY A 75 14.71 16.08 1.09
CA GLY A 75 14.11 15.07 0.21
C GLY A 75 12.67 14.70 0.61
N GLU A 76 12.41 14.57 1.91
CA GLU A 76 11.06 14.35 2.46
C GLU A 76 10.11 15.48 2.06
N ILE A 77 10.54 16.75 2.23
CA ILE A 77 9.74 17.92 1.85
C ILE A 77 9.44 17.94 0.34
N VAL A 78 10.40 17.56 -0.50
CA VAL A 78 10.20 17.50 -1.95
C VAL A 78 9.18 16.42 -2.33
N ILE A 79 9.25 15.25 -1.68
CA ILE A 79 8.30 14.17 -1.91
C ILE A 79 6.90 14.59 -1.45
N ALA A 80 6.77 15.18 -0.25
CA ALA A 80 5.51 15.68 0.27
C ALA A 80 4.84 16.67 -0.71
N LYS A 81 5.59 17.67 -1.17
CA LYS A 81 5.08 18.63 -2.17
C LYS A 81 4.64 17.97 -3.48
N ARG A 82 5.37 16.94 -3.93
CA ARG A 82 5.02 16.21 -5.15
C ARG A 82 3.75 15.38 -4.99
N ILE A 83 3.54 14.78 -3.81
CA ILE A 83 2.30 14.07 -3.48
C ILE A 83 1.13 15.05 -3.45
N GLU A 84 1.29 16.19 -2.80
CA GLU A 84 0.28 17.24 -2.70
C GLU A 84 -0.09 17.84 -4.08
N GLU A 85 0.89 18.09 -4.94
CA GLU A 85 0.66 18.53 -6.32
C GLU A 85 -0.08 17.46 -7.13
N GLY A 86 0.28 16.19 -6.97
CA GLY A 86 -0.40 15.06 -7.60
C GLY A 86 -1.86 14.96 -7.15
N LEU A 87 -2.13 15.06 -5.86
CA LEU A 87 -3.48 15.05 -5.31
C LEU A 87 -4.29 16.23 -5.84
N ARG A 88 -3.71 17.44 -5.84
CA ARG A 88 -4.34 18.64 -6.40
C ARG A 88 -4.67 18.48 -7.89
N GLN A 89 -3.81 17.82 -8.66
CA GLN A 89 -4.07 17.51 -10.07
C GLN A 89 -5.24 16.53 -10.24
N VAL A 90 -5.33 15.50 -9.39
CA VAL A 90 -6.45 14.55 -9.40
C VAL A 90 -7.75 15.27 -9.02
N MET A 91 -7.77 16.06 -7.94
CA MET A 91 -8.93 16.85 -7.53
C MET A 91 -9.38 17.81 -8.64
N HIS A 92 -8.44 18.51 -9.27
CA HIS A 92 -8.71 19.37 -10.41
C HIS A 92 -9.37 18.58 -11.55
N SER A 93 -8.84 17.40 -11.88
CA SER A 93 -9.40 16.54 -12.95
C SER A 93 -10.83 16.08 -12.63
N VAL A 94 -11.09 15.68 -11.39
CA VAL A 94 -12.44 15.30 -10.93
C VAL A 94 -13.41 16.49 -11.02
N SER A 95 -12.94 17.71 -10.78
CA SER A 95 -13.79 18.90 -10.89
C SER A 95 -14.28 19.19 -12.32
N TYR A 96 -13.57 18.73 -13.36
CA TYR A 96 -14.03 18.83 -14.76
C TYR A 96 -14.96 17.70 -15.19
N LEU A 97 -15.10 16.65 -14.37
CA LEU A 97 -15.97 15.54 -14.70
C LEU A 97 -17.43 16.00 -14.67
N PRO A 98 -18.16 15.97 -15.80
CA PRO A 98 -19.55 16.41 -15.84
C PRO A 98 -20.41 15.52 -14.94
N GLY A 99 -21.21 16.16 -14.09
CA GLY A 99 -22.09 15.45 -13.16
C GLY A 99 -21.44 15.06 -11.82
N ALA A 100 -20.13 15.25 -11.63
CA ALA A 100 -19.48 15.01 -10.34
C ALA A 100 -20.11 15.87 -9.23
N VAL A 101 -20.28 17.18 -9.49
CA VAL A 101 -20.95 18.09 -8.55
C VAL A 101 -22.40 17.68 -8.31
N SER A 102 -23.12 17.24 -9.34
CA SER A 102 -24.51 16.77 -9.20
C SER A 102 -24.62 15.51 -8.34
N LEU A 103 -23.64 14.61 -8.41
CA LEU A 103 -23.56 13.42 -7.58
C LEU A 103 -23.37 13.80 -6.10
N VAL A 104 -22.45 14.71 -5.80
CA VAL A 104 -22.22 15.22 -4.44
C VAL A 104 -23.46 15.92 -3.89
N LEU A 105 -24.16 16.72 -4.71
CA LEU A 105 -25.43 17.34 -4.32
C LEU A 105 -26.52 16.31 -4.01
N SER A 106 -26.58 15.21 -4.78
CA SER A 106 -27.55 14.14 -4.55
C SER A 106 -27.23 13.35 -3.28
N ALA A 107 -25.94 13.11 -3.00
CA ALA A 107 -25.50 12.51 -1.74
C ALA A 107 -25.89 13.40 -0.54
N TYR A 108 -25.71 14.72 -0.64
CA TYR A 108 -26.20 15.66 0.36
C TYR A 108 -27.71 15.60 0.54
N ASP A 109 -28.49 15.60 -0.55
CA ASP A 109 -29.95 15.51 -0.45
C ASP A 109 -30.39 14.21 0.28
N ASN A 110 -29.70 13.09 0.06
CA ASN A 110 -29.96 11.84 0.77
C ASN A 110 -29.72 11.98 2.29
N THR A 111 -28.66 12.65 2.73
CA THR A 111 -28.43 12.92 4.16
C THR A 111 -29.53 13.76 4.81
N GLN A 112 -30.28 14.54 4.03
CA GLN A 112 -31.38 15.37 4.54
C GLN A 112 -32.71 14.60 4.62
N THR A 113 -32.88 13.54 3.82
CA THR A 113 -34.14 12.78 3.72
C THR A 113 -34.11 11.42 4.42
N GLU A 114 -32.95 10.76 4.42
CA GLU A 114 -32.69 9.50 5.11
C GLU A 114 -32.00 9.77 6.46
N GLU A 115 -31.87 8.78 7.34
CA GLU A 115 -31.13 8.89 8.61
C GLU A 115 -29.60 8.98 8.40
N GLY A 116 -29.14 9.59 7.31
CA GLY A 116 -27.73 9.75 6.99
C GLY A 116 -27.08 10.87 7.80
N ARG A 117 -25.81 10.71 8.16
CA ARG A 117 -25.04 11.73 8.90
C ARG A 117 -24.24 12.61 7.95
N LEU A 118 -24.08 13.89 8.30
CA LEU A 118 -23.24 14.81 7.50
C LEU A 118 -21.76 14.40 7.53
N SER A 119 -21.30 13.81 8.63
CA SER A 119 -19.95 13.25 8.78
C SER A 119 -19.64 12.11 7.81
N GLU A 120 -20.65 11.37 7.33
CA GLU A 120 -20.46 10.34 6.28
C GLU A 120 -20.20 10.96 4.90
N LEU A 121 -20.58 12.22 4.70
CA LEU A 121 -20.44 12.93 3.42
C LEU A 121 -19.20 13.81 3.37
N LEU A 122 -18.91 14.54 4.45
CA LEU A 122 -17.79 15.46 4.52
C LEU A 122 -17.26 15.59 5.95
N ILE A 123 -15.96 15.77 6.07
CA ILE A 123 -15.26 15.94 7.36
C ILE A 123 -15.19 17.43 7.74
N GLY A 124 -15.07 18.32 6.76
CA GLY A 124 -14.98 19.76 7.01
C GLY A 124 -14.83 20.59 5.74
N TYR A 125 -14.56 21.88 5.91
CA TYR A 125 -14.33 22.82 4.82
C TYR A 125 -12.92 23.39 4.88
N ILE A 126 -12.34 23.65 3.71
CA ILE A 126 -11.11 24.43 3.61
C ILE A 126 -11.46 25.90 3.88
N ASP A 127 -10.82 26.50 4.89
CA ASP A 127 -10.88 27.94 5.13
C ASP A 127 -9.89 28.64 4.17
N PRO A 128 -10.35 29.53 3.29
CA PRO A 128 -9.46 30.27 2.38
C PRO A 128 -8.47 31.20 3.09
N ASP A 129 -8.73 31.59 4.35
CA ASP A 129 -7.86 32.44 5.15
C ASP A 129 -6.88 31.62 6.03
N ASP A 130 -7.12 30.31 6.16
CA ASP A 130 -6.15 29.42 6.75
C ASP A 130 -5.08 29.08 5.70
N ASN A 131 -3.89 29.63 5.93
CA ASN A 131 -2.75 29.41 5.06
C ASN A 131 -2.05 28.08 5.37
N SER A 132 -2.66 27.24 6.23
CA SER A 132 -2.39 25.81 6.29
C SER A 132 -2.77 25.18 4.95
N ILE A 133 -1.82 24.45 4.36
CA ILE A 133 -2.20 23.40 3.43
C ILE A 133 -3.03 22.45 4.30
N PRO A 134 -4.23 22.00 3.91
CA PRO A 134 -4.98 21.06 4.72
C PRO A 134 -4.02 19.97 5.16
N ASP A 135 -3.84 19.82 6.47
CA ASP A 135 -3.13 18.66 7.01
C ASP A 135 -3.73 17.44 6.31
N GLU A 136 -2.82 16.52 5.95
CA GLU A 136 -3.14 15.29 5.22
C GLU A 136 -4.56 14.87 5.54
N VAL A 137 -5.45 14.96 4.54
CA VAL A 137 -6.66 14.15 4.61
C VAL A 137 -6.09 12.75 4.55
N GLU A 138 -5.84 12.16 5.72
CA GLU A 138 -5.58 10.75 5.88
C GLU A 138 -6.84 10.10 5.37
N VAL A 139 -6.87 9.86 4.05
CA VAL A 139 -7.87 9.00 3.46
C VAL A 139 -7.46 7.63 3.97
N ASP A 140 -7.98 7.27 5.13
CA ASP A 140 -7.89 5.92 5.64
C ASP A 140 -8.37 5.03 4.52
N VAL A 141 -7.44 4.30 3.91
CA VAL A 141 -7.78 3.25 2.99
C VAL A 141 -8.47 2.23 3.87
N ILE A 142 -9.81 2.20 3.80
CA ILE A 142 -10.62 1.20 4.50
C ILE A 142 -10.22 -0.17 3.92
N ILE A 143 -9.21 -0.79 4.51
CA ILE A 143 -8.90 -2.20 4.32
C ILE A 143 -9.92 -2.92 5.18
N THR A 144 -10.90 -3.53 4.53
CA THR A 144 -11.84 -4.44 5.20
C THR A 144 -11.08 -5.75 5.42
N ASP A 145 -10.44 -5.87 6.58
CA ASP A 145 -9.94 -7.15 7.07
C ASP A 145 -11.14 -7.93 7.65
N ASP A 146 -11.86 -8.61 6.76
CA ASP A 146 -12.58 -9.84 7.12
C ASP A 146 -11.50 -10.94 7.26
N ASP A 147 -11.20 -11.38 8.49
CA ASP A 147 -11.07 -12.79 8.86
C ASP A 147 -10.61 -12.98 10.33
N ASP A 148 -11.52 -13.59 11.10
CA ASP A 148 -11.36 -14.62 12.13
C ASP A 148 -10.52 -14.41 13.42
N ASP A 149 -11.29 -14.42 14.53
CA ASP A 149 -11.10 -15.11 15.82
C ASP A 149 -9.70 -15.66 16.18
N ASP A 150 -9.17 -15.22 17.33
CA ASP A 150 -8.75 -16.14 18.39
C ASP A 150 -8.66 -15.42 19.75
N ASP A 151 -9.38 -15.98 20.72
CA ASP A 151 -9.39 -15.64 22.15
C ASP A 151 -7.98 -15.80 22.79
N ASP A 152 -7.59 -14.87 23.67
CA ASP A 152 -7.06 -15.24 25.00
C ASP A 152 -6.97 -14.02 25.94
N ASP A 153 -7.64 -14.17 27.09
CA ASP A 153 -7.61 -13.33 28.29
C ASP A 153 -6.18 -13.10 28.83
N ASP A 154 -5.85 -11.87 29.23
CA ASP A 154 -5.35 -11.65 30.60
C ASP A 154 -5.46 -10.18 31.04
N ASP A 155 -5.96 -10.05 32.27
CA ASP A 155 -6.51 -8.86 32.93
C ASP A 155 -5.44 -7.95 33.58
N ASP A 156 -5.88 -6.71 33.82
CA ASP A 156 -5.44 -5.74 34.84
C ASP A 156 -4.25 -4.76 34.62
N GLU A 157 -4.69 -3.50 34.40
CA GLU A 157 -4.36 -2.23 35.08
C GLU A 157 -2.95 -1.63 34.96
N GLU A 158 -2.86 -0.45 34.33
CA GLU A 158 -2.29 0.78 34.92
C GLU A 158 -2.84 2.00 34.13
N GLU A 159 -3.50 2.89 34.87
CA GLU A 159 -4.06 4.16 34.41
C GLU A 159 -2.96 5.14 33.97
N GLY A 160 -3.05 5.60 32.71
CA GLY A 160 -2.26 6.70 32.16
C GLY A 160 -3.17 7.60 31.36
N ASP A 161 -3.85 8.50 32.06
CA ASP A 161 -4.57 9.65 31.53
C ASP A 161 -3.62 10.56 30.74
N ASP A 162 -3.58 10.36 29.43
CA ASP A 162 -3.24 11.38 28.43
C ASP A 162 -4.29 11.24 27.32
N LYS A 163 -5.54 11.62 27.63
CA LYS A 163 -6.47 12.09 26.61
C LYS A 163 -5.91 13.42 26.11
N GLU A 164 -4.99 13.34 25.15
CA GLU A 164 -4.88 14.41 24.17
C GLU A 164 -6.29 14.57 23.58
N GLU A 165 -6.93 15.70 23.89
CA GLU A 165 -8.15 16.09 23.22
C GLU A 165 -7.81 16.17 21.72
N GLU A 166 -8.20 15.13 20.97
CA GLU A 166 -8.44 15.24 19.54
C GLU A 166 -9.45 16.39 19.36
N GLU A 167 -8.94 17.62 19.18
CA GLU A 167 -9.70 18.68 18.53
C GLU A 167 -9.86 18.29 17.05
N GLY A 168 -10.72 17.31 16.81
CA GLY A 168 -10.84 16.67 15.51
C GLY A 168 -12.12 15.86 15.30
N ASP A 169 -13.19 16.08 16.07
CA ASP A 169 -14.49 15.44 15.80
C ASP A 169 -15.65 16.42 16.00
N GLY A 170 -15.55 17.56 15.33
CA GLY A 170 -16.68 18.46 15.16
C GLY A 170 -17.47 18.04 13.93
N ASP A 171 -18.54 17.25 14.13
CA ASP A 171 -19.57 17.01 13.11
C ASP A 171 -19.83 18.33 12.35
N PRO A 172 -19.77 18.35 10.99
CA PRO A 172 -19.84 19.60 10.25
C PRO A 172 -21.10 20.40 10.59
N ASP A 173 -20.96 21.72 10.79
CA ASP A 173 -22.10 22.59 11.14
C ASP A 173 -23.20 22.47 10.06
N PRO A 174 -24.39 21.94 10.40
CA PRO A 174 -25.47 21.73 9.45
C PRO A 174 -25.98 23.04 8.83
N GLU A 175 -25.89 24.17 9.55
CA GLU A 175 -26.29 25.47 8.99
C GLU A 175 -25.30 25.95 7.95
N GLU A 176 -23.99 25.85 8.24
CA GLU A 176 -22.93 26.18 7.29
C GLU A 176 -22.99 25.28 6.06
N ALA A 177 -23.16 23.96 6.27
CA ALA A 177 -23.32 23.01 5.19
C ALA A 177 -24.51 23.39 4.30
N ARG A 178 -25.67 23.66 4.87
CA ARG A 178 -26.84 24.10 4.11
C ARG A 178 -26.56 25.35 3.27
N ILE A 179 -25.84 26.33 3.82
CA ILE A 179 -25.47 27.56 3.09
C ILE A 179 -24.55 27.22 1.91
N ARG A 180 -23.47 26.47 2.15
CA ARG A 180 -22.47 26.11 1.13
C ARG A 180 -23.05 25.21 0.04
N PHE A 181 -23.82 24.19 0.39
CA PHE A 181 -24.50 23.31 -0.58
C PHE A 181 -25.56 24.05 -1.41
N THR A 182 -26.24 25.04 -0.83
CA THR A 182 -27.16 25.91 -1.59
C THR A 182 -26.37 26.74 -2.63
N GLN A 183 -25.25 27.34 -2.23
CA GLN A 183 -24.38 28.08 -3.16
C GLN A 183 -23.82 27.18 -4.25
N LEU A 184 -23.37 25.98 -3.90
CA LEU A 184 -22.86 24.98 -4.84
C LEU A 184 -23.93 24.59 -5.87
N ARG A 185 -25.17 24.40 -5.43
CA ARG A 185 -26.31 24.12 -6.32
C ARG A 185 -26.54 25.25 -7.32
N GLU A 186 -26.58 26.51 -6.87
CA GLU A 186 -26.74 27.67 -7.75
C GLU A 186 -25.61 27.78 -8.79
N LEU A 187 -24.37 27.50 -8.39
CA LEU A 187 -23.21 27.51 -9.28
C LEU A 187 -23.27 26.36 -10.29
N ASN A 188 -23.65 25.17 -9.85
CA ASN A 188 -23.81 24.01 -10.72
C ASN A 188 -24.91 24.25 -11.77
N ASP A 189 -26.05 24.83 -11.39
CA ASP A 189 -27.13 25.17 -12.33
C ASP A 189 -26.67 26.19 -13.38
N LYS A 190 -25.92 27.21 -12.96
CA LYS A 190 -25.30 28.18 -13.89
C LYS A 190 -24.30 27.49 -14.82
N ALA A 191 -23.45 26.62 -14.30
CA ALA A 191 -22.47 25.87 -15.08
C ALA A 191 -23.15 24.96 -16.11
N ILE A 192 -24.16 24.19 -15.72
CA ILE A 192 -24.96 23.34 -16.62
C ILE A 192 -25.65 24.18 -17.71
N ALA A 193 -26.23 25.33 -17.35
CA ALA A 193 -26.87 26.21 -18.33
C ALA A 193 -25.88 26.81 -19.34
N VAL A 194 -24.65 27.10 -18.93
CA VAL A 194 -23.57 27.57 -19.82
C VAL A 194 -23.06 26.44 -20.70
N LEU A 195 -22.81 25.25 -20.13
CA LEU A 195 -22.40 24.05 -20.87
C LEU A 195 -23.42 23.65 -21.92
N ALA A 196 -24.71 23.76 -21.62
CA ALA A 196 -25.79 23.51 -22.57
C ALA A 196 -25.79 24.50 -23.76
N LYS A 197 -25.31 25.74 -23.55
CA LYS A 197 -25.25 26.79 -24.58
C LYS A 197 -23.97 26.76 -25.41
N HIS A 198 -22.82 26.50 -24.78
CA HIS A 198 -21.50 26.67 -25.38
C HIS A 198 -20.76 25.36 -25.68
N GLY A 199 -21.27 24.22 -25.22
CA GLY A 199 -20.55 22.95 -25.30
C GLY A 199 -19.42 22.87 -24.27
N LYS A 200 -18.66 21.77 -24.28
CA LYS A 200 -17.63 21.47 -23.28
C LYS A 200 -16.25 22.06 -23.60
N ASP A 201 -16.02 22.47 -24.85
CA ASP A 201 -14.70 22.85 -25.37
C ASP A 201 -14.45 24.38 -25.39
N SER A 202 -15.28 25.17 -24.68
CA SER A 202 -15.22 26.63 -24.71
C SER A 202 -14.47 27.24 -23.53
#